data_AF-A0AA37AFP5-F1
#
_entry.id   AF-A0AA37AFP5-F1
#
_cell.length_a   1.000
_cell.length_b   1.000
_cell.length_c   1.000
_cell.angle_alpha   90.00
_cell.angle_beta   90.00
_cell.angle_gamma   90.00
#
_symmetry.space_group_name_H-M   'P 1'
#
loop_
_entity.id
_entity.type
_entity.pdbx_description
1 polymer ?
#
loop_
_entity_poly.entity_id
_entity_poly.type
_entity_poly.pdbx_seq_one_letter_code
_entity_poly.pdbx_strand_id
1 'polypeptide(L)'
;MLMQELGRILQEDPNLCAMAMVDKRKYIISKWNASHSEPIDEDAVALFLCDENRGNLTDEQRAFAKERCAEFEFCNQITVYRLLQCGEMMRQHLVSGPAEYFRIFQPQCAVPCGRGIPLCSGL
;
A
#
# COMPACT_ATOMS: atom_id res chain seq x y z
N MET A 1 13.24 -9.57 11.96
CA MET A 1 12.22 -10.22 12.80
C MET A 1 10.82 -9.67 12.59
N LEU A 2 10.48 -8.42 12.97
CA LEU A 2 9.09 -7.93 12.90
C LEU A 2 8.41 -8.09 11.52
N MET A 3 9.14 -7.79 10.44
CA MET A 3 8.59 -7.92 9.08
C MET A 3 8.51 -9.35 8.57
N GLN A 4 9.41 -10.21 9.04
CA GLN A 4 9.33 -11.64 8.76
C GLN A 4 8.09 -12.23 9.45
N GLU A 5 7.79 -11.75 10.66
CA GLU A 5 6.63 -12.15 11.43
C GLU A 5 5.32 -11.68 10.78
N LEU A 6 5.27 -10.43 10.30
CA LEU A 6 4.14 -9.95 9.52
C LEU A 6 3.94 -10.79 8.26
N GLY A 7 5.03 -11.12 7.54
CA GLY A 7 4.98 -11.99 6.37
C GLY A 7 4.39 -13.36 6.69
N ARG A 8 4.78 -13.94 7.83
CA ARG A 8 4.22 -15.21 8.32
C ARG A 8 2.72 -15.10 8.62
N ILE A 9 2.30 -14.08 9.37
CA ILE A 9 0.88 -13.86 9.71
C ILE A 9 0.03 -13.74 8.44
N LEU A 10 0.51 -12.98 7.45
CA LEU A 10 -0.19 -12.83 6.18
C LEU A 10 -0.28 -14.16 5.41
N GLN A 11 0.74 -15.03 5.49
CA GLN A 11 0.73 -16.33 4.82
C GLN A 11 -0.16 -17.36 5.53
N GLU A 12 -0.22 -17.32 6.86
CA GLU A 12 -1.01 -18.25 7.68
C GLU A 12 -2.52 -17.95 7.66
N ASP A 13 -2.91 -16.70 7.37
CA ASP A 13 -4.31 -16.30 7.17
C ASP A 13 -4.64 -16.10 5.68
N PRO A 14 -5.38 -17.04 5.05
CA PRO A 14 -5.72 -16.94 3.63
C PRO A 14 -6.51 -15.68 3.24
N ASN A 15 -7.35 -15.16 4.14
CA ASN A 15 -8.14 -13.98 3.86
C ASN A 15 -7.25 -12.73 3.86
N LEU A 16 -6.35 -12.61 4.82
CA LEU A 16 -5.39 -11.50 4.88
C LEU A 16 -4.39 -11.56 3.71
N CYS A 17 -3.93 -12.76 3.34
CA CYS A 17 -3.11 -12.97 2.15
C CYS A 17 -3.81 -12.45 0.90
N ALA A 18 -5.06 -12.87 0.69
CA ALA A 18 -5.86 -12.46 -0.46
C ALA A 18 -6.08 -10.94 -0.48
N MET A 19 -6.41 -10.33 0.67
CA MET A 19 -6.56 -8.88 0.78
C MET A 19 -5.27 -8.13 0.41
N ALA A 20 -4.13 -8.53 0.97
CA ALA A 20 -2.84 -7.91 0.68
C ALA A 20 -2.47 -8.00 -0.80
N MET A 21 -2.77 -9.14 -1.44
CA MET A 21 -2.55 -9.35 -2.88
C MET A 21 -3.46 -8.46 -3.73
N VAL A 22 -4.74 -8.36 -3.38
CA VAL A 22 -5.71 -7.50 -4.06
C VAL A 22 -5.31 -6.03 -3.94
N ASP A 23 -4.90 -5.58 -2.75
CA ASP A 23 -4.51 -4.19 -2.53
C ASP A 23 -3.21 -3.84 -3.26
N LYS A 24 -2.23 -4.77 -3.29
CA LYS A 24 -1.00 -4.62 -4.08
C LYS A 24 -1.32 -4.55 -5.59
N ARG A 25 -2.21 -5.41 -6.11
CA ARG A 25 -2.70 -5.35 -7.51
C ARG A 25 -3.31 -3.99 -7.81
N LYS A 26 -4.25 -3.52 -6.99
CA LYS A 26 -4.89 -2.20 -7.15
C LYS A 26 -3.86 -1.07 -7.15
N TYR A 27 -2.88 -1.12 -6.26
CA TYR A 27 -1.83 -0.12 -6.16
C TYR A 27 -1.01 -0.03 -7.45
N ILE A 28 -0.53 -1.17 -7.96
CA ILE A 28 0.25 -1.23 -9.20
C ILE A 28 -0.55 -0.67 -10.38
N ILE A 29 -1.79 -1.13 -10.56
CA ILE A 29 -2.65 -0.69 -11.67
C ILE A 29 -2.92 0.80 -11.58
N SER A 30 -3.29 1.31 -10.39
CA SER A 30 -3.56 2.72 -10.18
C SER A 30 -2.35 3.60 -10.50
N LYS A 31 -1.14 3.19 -10.07
CA LYS A 31 0.09 3.93 -10.35
C LYS A 31 0.48 3.86 -11.82
N TRP A 32 0.34 2.69 -12.45
CA TRP A 32 0.63 2.54 -13.87
C TRP A 32 -0.27 3.44 -14.72
N ASN A 33 -1.59 3.34 -14.51
CA ASN A 33 -2.58 4.08 -15.27
C ASN A 33 -2.52 5.60 -15.02
N ALA A 34 -1.90 6.05 -13.93
CA ALA A 34 -1.66 7.46 -13.66
C ALA A 34 -0.45 8.02 -14.43
N SER A 35 0.51 7.18 -14.83
CA SER A 35 1.73 7.61 -15.53
C SER A 35 1.84 7.14 -16.97
N HIS A 36 0.95 6.24 -17.43
CA HIS A 36 0.95 5.69 -18.78
C HIS A 36 -0.42 5.84 -19.44
N SER A 37 -0.44 6.03 -20.76
CA SER A 37 -1.68 6.16 -21.54
C SER A 37 -2.37 4.82 -21.79
N GLU A 38 -1.60 3.75 -21.98
CA GLU A 38 -2.14 2.41 -22.18
C GLU A 38 -2.26 1.69 -20.83
N PRO A 39 -3.44 1.16 -20.48
CA PRO A 39 -3.62 0.47 -19.21
C PRO A 39 -2.82 -0.84 -19.18
N ILE A 40 -2.39 -1.22 -17.99
CA ILE A 40 -1.78 -2.53 -17.75
C ILE A 40 -2.86 -3.61 -17.65
N ASP A 41 -2.60 -4.79 -18.22
CA ASP A 41 -3.48 -5.95 -18.08
C ASP A 41 -3.50 -6.40 -16.62
N GLU A 42 -4.66 -6.24 -15.97
CA GLU A 42 -4.81 -6.50 -14.55
C GLU A 42 -4.67 -7.97 -14.18
N ASP A 43 -5.08 -8.90 -15.05
CA ASP A 43 -5.00 -10.33 -14.80
C ASP A 43 -3.57 -10.82 -15.02
N ALA A 44 -2.85 -10.22 -15.97
CA ALA A 44 -1.41 -10.41 -16.10
C ALA A 44 -0.66 -9.94 -14.85
N VAL A 45 -1.06 -8.81 -14.23
CA VAL A 45 -0.50 -8.36 -12.94
C VAL A 45 -0.83 -9.35 -11.81
N ALA A 46 -2.05 -9.87 -11.75
CA ALA A 46 -2.41 -10.85 -10.73
C ALA A 46 -1.57 -12.13 -10.82
N LEU A 47 -1.38 -12.65 -12.02
CA LEU A 47 -0.51 -13.82 -12.27
C LEU A 47 0.94 -13.52 -11.88
N PHE A 48 1.46 -12.35 -12.26
CA PHE A 48 2.81 -11.90 -11.90
C PHE A 48 3.02 -11.82 -10.38
N LEU A 49 2.03 -11.33 -9.63
CA LEU A 49 2.13 -11.25 -8.16
C LEU A 49 2.18 -12.63 -7.49
N CYS A 50 1.53 -13.64 -8.08
CA CYS A 50 1.57 -15.02 -7.58
C CYS A 50 2.90 -15.73 -7.91
N ASP A 51 3.40 -15.54 -9.13
CA ASP A 51 4.68 -16.08 -9.61
C ASP A 51 5.24 -15.07 -10.61
N GLU A 52 6.41 -14.51 -10.31
CA GLU A 52 7.02 -13.48 -11.14
C GLU A 52 7.29 -13.95 -12.57
N ASN A 53 7.31 -15.25 -12.86
CA ASN A 53 7.51 -15.79 -14.22
C ASN A 53 6.19 -15.95 -15.00
N ARG A 54 5.05 -15.65 -14.39
CA ARG A 54 3.72 -15.72 -15.00
C ARG A 54 3.22 -14.33 -15.41
N GLY A 55 2.12 -14.30 -16.15
CA GLY A 55 1.52 -13.08 -16.69
C GLY A 55 2.23 -12.58 -17.96
N ASN A 56 1.44 -12.19 -18.97
CA ASN A 56 1.95 -11.70 -20.25
C ASN A 56 2.33 -10.20 -20.16
N LEU A 57 3.10 -9.84 -19.13
CA LEU A 57 3.61 -8.48 -18.93
C LEU A 57 4.89 -8.26 -19.73
N THR A 58 5.04 -7.07 -20.29
CA THR A 58 6.31 -6.61 -20.90
C THR A 58 7.40 -6.46 -19.83
N ASP A 59 8.67 -6.39 -20.25
CA ASP A 59 9.80 -6.18 -19.32
C ASP A 59 9.67 -4.88 -18.53
N GLU A 60 9.16 -3.83 -19.17
CA GLU A 60 8.86 -2.54 -18.52
C GLU A 60 7.78 -2.68 -17.44
N GLN A 61 6.66 -3.34 -17.78
CA GLN A 61 5.57 -3.58 -16.83
C GLN A 61 6.03 -4.44 -15.64
N ARG A 62 6.90 -5.43 -15.89
CA ARG A 62 7.51 -6.27 -14.86
C ARG A 62 8.41 -5.45 -13.94
N ALA A 63 9.31 -4.64 -14.51
CA ALA A 63 10.19 -3.78 -13.73
C ALA A 63 9.39 -2.79 -12.87
N PHE A 64 8.36 -2.17 -13.45
CA PHE A 64 7.46 -1.27 -12.75
C PHE A 64 6.71 -1.97 -11.61
N ALA A 65 6.13 -3.15 -11.87
CA ALA A 65 5.42 -3.91 -10.85
C ALA A 65 6.34 -4.29 -9.68
N LYS A 66 7.58 -4.72 -9.95
CA LYS A 66 8.59 -5.01 -8.90
C LYS A 66 8.89 -3.81 -8.03
N GLU A 67 9.11 -2.65 -8.66
CA GLU A 67 9.38 -1.41 -7.93
C GLU A 67 8.20 -1.02 -7.02
N ARG A 68 6.97 -1.09 -7.54
CA ARG A 68 5.75 -0.79 -6.77
C ARG A 68 5.49 -1.82 -5.66
N CYS A 69 5.84 -3.09 -5.88
CA CYS A 69 5.80 -4.12 -4.82
C CYS A 69 6.73 -3.75 -3.66
N ALA A 70 7.98 -3.39 -3.94
CA ALA A 70 8.95 -2.98 -2.94
C ALA A 70 8.50 -1.71 -2.19
N GLU A 71 7.94 -0.73 -2.92
CA GLU A 71 7.39 0.49 -2.35
C GLU A 71 6.20 0.21 -1.41
N PHE A 72 5.28 -0.67 -1.80
CA PHE A 72 4.14 -1.07 -0.97
C PHE A 72 4.60 -1.81 0.30
N GLU A 73 5.57 -2.71 0.17
CA GLU A 73 6.16 -3.41 1.32
C GLU A 73 6.87 -2.46 2.26
N PHE A 74 7.62 -1.50 1.75
CA PHE A 74 8.24 -0.45 2.56
C PHE A 74 7.19 0.42 3.28
N CYS A 75 6.08 0.76 2.62
CA CYS A 75 4.96 1.46 3.26
C CYS A 75 4.35 0.66 4.42
N ASN A 76 4.19 -0.66 4.25
CA ASN A 76 3.71 -1.54 5.32
C ASN A 76 4.68 -1.56 6.50
N GLN A 77 6.00 -1.57 6.25
CA GLN A 77 7.02 -1.51 7.30
C GLN A 77 6.89 -0.26 8.16
N ILE A 78 6.78 0.90 7.50
CA ILE A 78 6.61 2.18 8.18
C ILE A 78 5.30 2.19 8.98
N THR A 79 4.22 1.70 8.38
CA THR A 79 2.89 1.68 9.02
C THR A 79 2.89 0.85 10.29
N VAL A 80 3.42 -0.38 10.24
CA VAL A 80 3.53 -1.25 11.42
C VAL A 80 4.38 -0.60 12.52
N TYR A 81 5.54 -0.04 12.16
CA TYR A 81 6.38 0.67 13.12
C TYR A 81 5.64 1.84 13.79
N ARG A 82 4.95 2.67 12.99
CA ARG A 82 4.20 3.83 13.49
C ARG A 82 3.06 3.43 14.41
N LEU A 83 2.33 2.37 14.09
CA LEU A 83 1.25 1.85 14.94
C LEU A 83 1.79 1.36 16.30
N LEU A 84 2.87 0.60 16.30
CA LEU A 84 3.52 0.13 17.52
C LEU A 84 4.06 1.29 18.37
N GLN A 85 4.73 2.25 17.72
CA GLN A 85 5.26 3.43 18.39
C GLN A 85 4.13 4.29 19.00
N CYS A 86 3.04 4.51 18.26
CA CYS A 86 1.87 5.23 18.77
C CYS A 86 1.31 4.56 20.04
N GLY A 87 1.14 3.24 20.00
CA GLY A 87 0.66 2.47 21.16
C GLY A 87 1.57 2.62 22.38
N GLU A 88 2.88 2.55 22.18
CA GLU A 88 3.85 2.70 23.26
C GLU A 88 3.88 4.11 23.85
N MET A 89 3.80 5.14 23.01
CA MET A 89 3.76 6.53 23.47
C MET A 89 2.48 6.86 24.25
N MET A 90 1.35 6.29 23.83
CA MET A 90 0.10 6.40 24.59
C MET A 90 0.21 5.71 25.96
N ARG A 91 0.80 4.50 26.00
CA ARG A 91 1.01 3.73 27.23
C ARG A 91 1.92 4.46 28.23
N GLN A 92 2.88 5.25 27.73
CA GLN A 92 3.77 6.08 28.55
C GLN A 92 3.22 7.49 28.83
N HIS A 93 2.00 7.81 28.39
CA HIS A 93 1.40 9.15 28.51
C HIS A 93 2.22 10.27 27.85
N LEU A 94 3.03 9.95 26.84
CA LEU A 94 3.79 10.93 26.05
C LEU A 94 2.91 11.62 25.00
N VAL A 95 1.79 11.01 24.63
CA VAL A 95 0.72 11.57 23.80
C VAL A 95 -0.63 11.15 24.36
N SER A 96 -1.62 12.02 24.21
CA SER A 96 -3.02 11.83 24.63
C SER A 96 -3.80 10.86 23.73
N GLY A 97 -3.31 10.61 22.51
CA GLY A 97 -3.92 9.64 21.60
C GLY A 97 -3.37 9.69 20.18
N PRO A 98 -3.93 8.89 19.26
CA PRO A 98 -3.43 8.78 17.89
C PRO A 98 -3.48 10.11 17.14
N ALA A 99 -4.49 10.94 17.36
CA ALA A 99 -4.62 12.24 16.70
C ALA A 99 -3.46 13.19 17.03
N GLU A 100 -3.02 13.22 18.28
CA GLU A 100 -1.84 13.99 18.68
C GLU A 100 -0.55 13.38 18.13
N TYR A 101 -0.42 12.05 18.23
CA TYR A 101 0.73 11.32 17.67
C TYR A 101 0.92 11.63 16.17
N PHE A 102 -0.12 11.46 15.36
CA PHE A 102 -0.05 11.69 13.92
C PHE A 102 0.23 13.16 13.59
N ARG A 103 -0.30 14.11 14.37
CA ARG A 103 0.00 15.55 14.19
C ARG A 103 1.49 15.87 14.38
N ILE A 104 2.16 15.21 15.33
CA ILE A 104 3.57 15.44 15.64
C ILE A 104 4.49 14.72 14.65
N PHE A 105 4.16 13.48 14.31
CA PHE A 105 5.13 12.57 13.67
C PHE A 105 4.84 12.21 12.21
N GLN A 106 3.63 12.45 11.71
CA GLN A 106 3.29 12.21 10.31
C GLN A 106 3.50 13.50 9.52
N PRO A 107 4.09 13.43 8.31
CA PRO A 107 4.15 14.59 7.43
C PRO A 107 2.72 15.11 7.23
N GLN A 108 2.49 16.39 7.54
CA GLN A 108 1.26 17.03 7.10
C GLN A 108 1.33 17.06 5.58
N CYS A 109 0.61 16.14 4.92
CA CYS A 109 0.33 16.32 3.51
C CYS A 109 -0.43 17.63 3.40
N ALA A 110 0.25 18.70 3.00
CA ALA A 110 -0.41 19.83 2.38
C ALA A 110 -1.05 19.25 1.12
N VAL A 111 -2.31 18.84 1.22
CA VAL A 111 -3.14 18.61 0.04
C VAL A 111 -3.04 19.90 -0.75
N PRO A 112 -2.51 19.89 -1.98
CA PRO A 112 -2.64 21.05 -2.84
C PRO A 112 -4.15 21.28 -2.96
N CYS A 113 -4.66 22.39 -2.42
CA CYS A 113 -6.00 22.88 -2.73
C CYS A 113 -6.06 23.04 -4.26
N GLY A 114 -6.54 22.02 -4.95
CA GLY A 114 -6.38 21.90 -6.38
C GLY A 114 -7.33 20.85 -6.94
N ARG A 115 -8.55 21.32 -7.22
CA ARG A 115 -9.68 20.64 -7.87
C ARG A 115 -10.42 19.67 -6.94
N GLY A 116 -11.48 20.19 -6.34
CA GLY A 116 -12.55 19.37 -5.80
C GLY A 116 -13.04 18.40 -6.87
N ILE A 117 -13.05 17.11 -6.52
CA ILE A 117 -13.80 16.11 -7.24
C ILE A 117 -15.28 16.52 -7.07
N PRO A 118 -16.04 16.77 -8.15
CA PRO A 118 -17.45 17.02 -8.01
C PRO A 118 -18.08 15.77 -7.40
N LEU A 119 -18.75 15.93 -6.26
CA LEU A 119 -19.62 14.90 -5.70
C LEU A 119 -20.62 14.53 -6.80
N CYS A 120 -20.49 13.32 -7.34
CA CYS A 120 -21.51 12.74 -8.20
C CYS A 120 -22.79 12.62 -7.40
N SER A 121 -23.69 13.58 -7.58
CA SER A 121 -25.11 13.42 -7.31
C SER A 121 -25.67 12.41 -8.31
N GLY A 122 -26.10 11.24 -7.84
CA GLY A 122 -26.84 10.31 -8.69
C GLY A 122 -26.97 8.90 -8.12
N LEU A 123 -27.85 8.73 -7.12
CA LEU A 123 -29.05 7.88 -7.16
C LEU A 123 -29.76 7.93 -5.80
#